data_AF-A0A1S4DQR6-F1
#
_entry.id   AF-A0A1S4DQR6-F1
#
_cell.length_a   1.000
_cell.length_b   1.000
_cell.length_c   1.000
_cell.angle_alpha   90.00
_cell.angle_beta   90.00
_cell.angle_gamma   90.00
#
_symmetry.space_group_name_H-M   'P 1'
#
loop_
_entity.id
_entity.type
_entity.pdbx_description
1 polymer ?
#
loop_
_entity_poly.entity_id
_entity_poly.type
_entity_poly.pdbx_seq_one_letter_code
_entity_poly.pdbx_strand_id
1 'polypeptide(L)'
;MAPVKNKENAGMLRVKGAVKKPVSKAYSFGSDMKKIAEDDPRKIVHSIKVGLTIALVSLFYYFEPFFHYEGFGVSAMWAVLTVVVVFEFSVGATLGKSVNRGIATFLAGSLGVGAHKLVYLSGSDKLQPVVLGLSVFLIAAIATFMRFVPKLKARYDYGILIFILTFSLISVSGYRDDEVFDMAITRVTTILIGGAAAVLFNVVICPVWAGEDLHNLVATNIEKLGISLEGTSFLTLIDRHINNVLHLPFMVFDIY
;
A
#
# COMPACT_ATOMS: atom_id res chain seq x y z
N MET A 1 -66.64 1.07 1.63
CA MET A 1 -65.70 0.56 2.66
C MET A 1 -64.40 0.01 2.04
N ALA A 2 -63.76 0.75 1.10
CA ALA A 2 -62.64 0.25 0.27
C ALA A 2 -61.30 1.05 0.24
N PRO A 3 -61.00 2.08 1.07
CA PRO A 3 -59.72 2.79 0.97
C PRO A 3 -58.60 2.24 1.87
N VAL A 4 -58.90 1.41 2.88
CA VAL A 4 -57.92 0.98 3.89
C VAL A 4 -56.96 -0.10 3.36
N LYS A 5 -57.48 -1.06 2.59
CA LYS A 5 -56.71 -2.20 2.05
C LYS A 5 -55.59 -1.79 1.08
N ASN A 6 -55.76 -0.66 0.37
CA ASN A 6 -54.80 -0.21 -0.63
C ASN A 6 -53.57 0.49 -0.02
N LYS A 7 -53.76 1.20 1.11
CA LYS A 7 -52.65 1.82 1.86
C LYS A 7 -51.77 0.78 2.56
N GLU A 8 -52.37 -0.29 3.07
CA GLU A 8 -51.66 -1.41 3.71
C GLU A 8 -50.77 -2.16 2.72
N ASN A 9 -51.28 -2.43 1.51
CA ASN A 9 -50.53 -3.07 0.43
C ASN A 9 -49.37 -2.19 -0.08
N ALA A 10 -49.57 -0.88 -0.18
CA ALA A 10 -48.52 0.07 -0.57
C ALA A 10 -47.41 0.17 0.49
N GLY A 11 -47.75 0.13 1.78
CA GLY A 11 -46.80 0.06 2.88
C GLY A 11 -45.99 -1.23 2.84
N MET A 12 -46.65 -2.38 2.66
CA MET A 12 -46.00 -3.69 2.57
C MET A 12 -45.08 -3.82 1.34
N LEU A 13 -45.43 -3.21 0.21
CA LEU A 13 -44.57 -3.14 -0.98
C LEU A 13 -43.34 -2.26 -0.75
N ARG A 14 -43.47 -1.12 -0.06
CA ARG A 14 -42.33 -0.26 0.32
C ARG A 14 -41.38 -0.96 1.29
N VAL A 15 -41.90 -1.67 2.28
CA VAL A 15 -41.08 -2.45 3.23
C VAL A 15 -40.37 -3.61 2.51
N LYS A 16 -41.07 -4.36 1.66
CA LYS A 16 -40.46 -5.43 0.84
C LYS A 16 -39.38 -4.88 -0.10
N GLY A 17 -39.59 -3.72 -0.71
CA GLY A 17 -38.58 -3.05 -1.54
C GLY A 17 -37.38 -2.55 -0.74
N ALA A 18 -37.61 -2.02 0.47
CA ALA A 18 -36.56 -1.54 1.36
C ALA A 18 -35.68 -2.67 1.92
N VAL A 19 -36.23 -3.88 2.12
CA VAL A 19 -35.46 -5.07 2.54
C VAL A 19 -34.82 -5.79 1.35
N LYS A 20 -35.45 -5.81 0.17
CA LYS A 20 -34.86 -6.45 -1.03
C LYS A 20 -33.60 -5.74 -1.54
N LYS A 21 -33.54 -4.41 -1.46
CA LYS A 21 -32.36 -3.62 -1.89
C LYS A 21 -31.05 -3.95 -1.15
N PRO A 22 -31.01 -3.98 0.20
CA PRO A 22 -29.79 -4.35 0.92
C PRO A 22 -29.44 -5.83 0.73
N VAL A 23 -30.44 -6.72 0.66
CA VAL A 23 -30.21 -8.16 0.44
C VAL A 23 -29.61 -8.43 -0.95
N SER A 24 -30.11 -7.78 -2.01
CA SER A 24 -29.54 -7.94 -3.36
C SER A 24 -28.13 -7.36 -3.46
N LYS A 25 -27.85 -6.27 -2.73
CA LYS A 25 -26.51 -5.65 -2.67
C LYS A 25 -25.50 -6.51 -1.89
N ALA A 26 -25.96 -7.16 -0.82
CA ALA A 26 -25.16 -8.15 -0.09
C ALA A 26 -24.88 -9.40 -0.95
N TYR A 27 -25.87 -9.86 -1.71
CA TYR A 27 -25.71 -10.98 -2.62
C TYR A 27 -24.73 -10.67 -3.76
N SER A 28 -24.84 -9.50 -4.39
CA SER A 28 -23.89 -9.08 -5.44
C SER A 28 -22.47 -8.98 -4.88
N PHE A 29 -22.30 -8.38 -3.71
CA PHE A 29 -21.01 -8.31 -3.02
C PHE A 29 -20.45 -9.70 -2.71
N GLY A 30 -21.27 -10.62 -2.19
CA GLY A 30 -20.86 -12.00 -1.94
C GLY A 30 -20.43 -12.73 -3.22
N SER A 31 -21.14 -12.52 -4.33
CA SER A 31 -20.76 -13.10 -5.61
C SER A 31 -19.46 -12.53 -6.17
N ASP A 32 -19.20 -11.23 -5.97
CA ASP A 32 -17.95 -10.59 -6.39
C ASP A 32 -16.77 -11.07 -5.54
N MET A 33 -16.97 -11.21 -4.23
CA MET A 33 -15.95 -11.80 -3.33
C MET A 33 -15.63 -13.24 -3.70
N LYS A 34 -16.65 -14.04 -4.07
CA LYS A 34 -16.47 -15.41 -4.53
C LYS A 34 -15.65 -15.46 -5.82
N LYS A 35 -15.93 -14.58 -6.79
CA LYS A 35 -15.13 -14.46 -8.02
C LYS A 35 -13.68 -14.07 -7.73
N ILE A 36 -13.44 -13.10 -6.85
CA ILE A 36 -12.07 -12.69 -6.48
C ILE A 36 -11.30 -13.85 -5.83
N ALA A 37 -11.98 -14.66 -5.02
CA ALA A 37 -11.44 -15.84 -4.37
C ALA A 37 -11.13 -16.98 -5.37
N GLU A 38 -12.00 -17.19 -6.37
CA GLU A 38 -11.79 -18.17 -7.45
C GLU A 38 -10.71 -17.73 -8.43
N ASP A 39 -10.63 -16.44 -8.75
CA ASP A 39 -9.65 -15.86 -9.68
C ASP A 39 -8.22 -15.95 -9.13
N ASP A 40 -8.02 -15.72 -7.82
CA ASP A 40 -6.71 -15.83 -7.19
C ASP A 40 -6.82 -16.26 -5.72
N PRO A 41 -6.73 -17.56 -5.41
CA PRO A 41 -6.86 -18.07 -4.04
C PRO A 41 -5.76 -17.55 -3.11
N ARG A 42 -4.64 -17.06 -3.67
CA ARG A 42 -3.54 -16.46 -2.89
C ARG A 42 -3.98 -15.18 -2.19
N LYS A 43 -5.01 -14.47 -2.68
CA LYS A 43 -5.59 -13.29 -2.03
C LYS A 43 -6.26 -13.65 -0.70
N ILE A 44 -6.87 -14.83 -0.59
CA ILE A 44 -7.49 -15.33 0.65
C ILE A 44 -6.38 -15.68 1.66
N VAL A 45 -5.35 -16.40 1.20
CA VAL A 45 -4.20 -16.73 2.06
C VAL A 45 -3.52 -15.46 2.57
N HIS A 46 -3.35 -14.47 1.69
CA HIS A 46 -2.78 -13.18 2.05
C HIS A 46 -3.63 -12.43 3.08
N SER A 47 -4.96 -12.36 2.91
CA SER A 47 -5.84 -11.66 3.85
C SER A 47 -5.87 -12.32 5.23
N ILE A 48 -5.89 -13.65 5.30
CA ILE A 48 -5.76 -14.41 6.55
C ILE A 48 -4.40 -14.15 7.20
N LYS A 49 -3.31 -14.17 6.41
CA LYS A 49 -1.96 -13.88 6.92
C LYS A 49 -1.84 -12.48 7.52
N VAL A 50 -2.37 -11.47 6.85
CA VAL A 50 -2.38 -10.09 7.35
C VAL A 50 -3.15 -10.03 8.66
N GLY A 51 -4.36 -10.60 8.70
CA GLY A 51 -5.18 -10.67 9.90
C GLY A 51 -4.48 -11.39 11.06
N LEU A 52 -3.86 -12.54 10.79
CA LEU A 52 -3.09 -13.29 11.77
C LEU A 52 -1.88 -12.49 12.28
N THR A 53 -1.18 -11.78 11.41
CA THR A 53 -0.02 -10.97 11.83
C THR A 53 -0.46 -9.80 12.71
N ILE A 54 -1.54 -9.09 12.34
CA ILE A 54 -2.11 -8.02 13.16
C ILE A 54 -2.57 -8.58 14.51
N ALA A 55 -3.24 -9.74 14.52
CA ALA A 55 -3.69 -10.39 15.74
C ALA A 55 -2.51 -10.82 16.63
N LEU A 56 -1.45 -11.40 16.07
CA LEU A 56 -0.25 -11.79 16.81
C LEU A 56 0.48 -10.57 17.36
N VAL A 57 0.69 -9.53 16.55
CA VAL A 57 1.31 -8.29 16.99
C VAL A 57 0.47 -7.64 18.10
N SER A 58 -0.86 -7.60 17.94
CA SER A 58 -1.78 -7.11 18.99
C SER A 58 -1.76 -7.97 20.25
N LEU A 59 -1.61 -9.29 20.11
CA LEU A 59 -1.55 -10.24 21.21
C LEU A 59 -0.23 -10.10 21.99
N PHE A 60 0.90 -9.86 21.31
CA PHE A 60 2.16 -9.49 21.95
C PHE A 60 2.02 -8.24 22.82
N TYR A 61 1.15 -7.28 22.44
CA TYR A 61 0.81 -6.14 23.30
C TYR A 61 -0.06 -6.54 24.49
N TYR A 62 -1.04 -7.43 24.33
CA TYR A 62 -1.88 -7.83 25.47
C TYR A 62 -1.15 -8.64 26.55
N PHE A 63 -0.02 -9.26 26.23
CA PHE A 63 0.85 -9.94 27.20
C PHE A 63 1.83 -8.99 27.95
N GLU A 64 1.65 -7.67 27.83
CA GLU A 64 2.45 -6.63 28.50
C GLU A 64 2.56 -6.63 30.05
N PRO A 65 1.74 -7.31 30.88
CA PRO A 65 1.92 -7.22 32.33
C PRO A 65 3.30 -7.69 32.85
N PHE A 66 4.10 -8.40 32.04
CA PHE A 66 5.42 -8.90 32.42
C PHE A 66 6.58 -7.89 32.27
N PHE A 67 6.43 -6.82 31.49
CA PHE A 67 7.52 -5.85 31.22
C PHE A 67 7.08 -4.43 31.61
N HIS A 68 7.22 -4.07 32.89
CA HIS A 68 6.97 -2.72 33.39
C HIS A 68 7.90 -1.68 32.73
N TYR A 69 7.46 -1.05 31.65
CA TYR A 69 8.13 0.10 31.02
C TYR A 69 7.11 1.23 30.81
N GLU A 70 7.26 2.32 31.54
CA GLU A 70 6.42 3.52 31.38
C GLU A 70 6.60 4.08 29.96
N GLY A 71 5.50 4.25 29.21
CA GLY A 71 5.50 4.83 27.85
C GLY A 71 5.26 3.85 26.69
N PHE A 72 5.09 2.55 26.95
CA PHE A 72 4.97 1.54 25.89
C PHE A 72 3.70 1.66 25.04
N GLY A 73 2.58 2.17 25.58
CA GLY A 73 1.30 2.26 24.85
C GLY A 73 1.34 3.13 23.59
N VAL A 74 2.11 4.23 23.58
CA VAL A 74 2.25 5.08 22.38
C VAL A 74 3.16 4.40 21.36
N SER A 75 4.27 3.80 21.81
CA SER A 75 5.20 3.03 20.97
C SER A 75 4.52 1.82 20.34
N ALA A 76 3.65 1.14 21.08
CA ALA A 76 2.82 0.04 20.62
C ALA A 76 1.92 0.41 19.44
N MET A 77 1.21 1.54 19.55
CA MET A 77 0.36 2.05 18.48
C MET A 77 1.17 2.29 17.19
N TRP A 78 2.39 2.81 17.31
CA TRP A 78 3.29 3.04 16.16
C TRP A 78 3.72 1.75 15.47
N ALA A 79 3.97 0.68 16.21
CA ALA A 79 4.34 -0.60 15.64
C ALA A 79 3.15 -1.30 14.97
N VAL A 80 1.95 -1.28 15.57
CA VAL A 80 0.72 -1.79 14.90
C VAL A 80 0.44 -1.03 13.61
N LEU A 81 0.49 0.32 13.66
CA LEU A 81 0.32 1.15 12.47
C LEU A 81 1.40 0.85 11.41
N THR A 82 2.60 0.48 11.82
CA THR A 82 3.66 0.10 10.88
C THR A 82 3.33 -1.19 10.16
N VAL A 83 2.91 -2.22 10.89
CA VAL A 83 2.52 -3.51 10.33
C VAL A 83 1.40 -3.33 9.31
N VAL A 84 0.31 -2.65 9.68
CA VAL A 84 -0.85 -2.46 8.81
C VAL A 84 -0.47 -1.73 7.51
N VAL A 85 0.38 -0.72 7.61
CA VAL A 85 0.70 0.16 6.48
C VAL A 85 1.78 -0.42 5.56
N VAL A 86 2.68 -1.24 6.09
CA VAL A 86 3.80 -1.84 5.35
C VAL A 86 3.43 -3.16 4.69
N PHE A 87 2.47 -3.90 5.25
CA PHE A 87 2.02 -5.16 4.67
C PHE A 87 1.47 -4.98 3.25
N GLU A 88 1.99 -5.79 2.34
CA GLU A 88 1.63 -5.83 0.92
C GLU A 88 1.47 -7.27 0.45
N PHE A 89 0.79 -7.44 -0.69
CA PHE A 89 0.44 -8.78 -1.20
C PHE A 89 1.65 -9.72 -1.31
N SER A 90 2.77 -9.18 -1.83
CA SER A 90 4.03 -9.91 -1.95
C SER A 90 5.05 -9.54 -0.86
N VAL A 91 5.93 -10.48 -0.55
CA VAL A 91 7.05 -10.27 0.40
C VAL A 91 7.95 -9.14 -0.08
N GLY A 92 8.26 -9.10 -1.39
CA GLY A 92 9.10 -8.06 -1.98
C GLY A 92 8.50 -6.65 -1.90
N ALA A 93 7.18 -6.52 -2.10
CA ALA A 93 6.49 -5.24 -1.94
C ALA A 93 6.45 -4.78 -0.48
N THR A 94 6.25 -5.72 0.46
CA THR A 94 6.32 -5.43 1.90
C THR A 94 7.72 -4.96 2.30
N LEU A 95 8.76 -5.68 1.86
CA LEU A 95 10.16 -5.31 2.06
C LEU A 95 10.44 -3.91 1.52
N GLY A 96 10.06 -3.64 0.26
CA GLY A 96 10.24 -2.33 -0.36
C GLY A 96 9.55 -1.20 0.40
N LYS A 97 8.32 -1.41 0.87
CA LYS A 97 7.62 -0.44 1.74
C LYS A 97 8.28 -0.29 3.10
N SER A 98 8.76 -1.37 3.71
CA SER A 98 9.44 -1.34 5.00
C SER A 98 10.72 -0.51 4.94
N VAL A 99 11.52 -0.70 3.89
CA VAL A 99 12.76 0.05 3.63
C VAL A 99 12.44 1.51 3.33
N ASN A 100 11.46 1.77 2.46
CA ASN A 100 11.02 3.14 2.17
C ASN A 100 10.53 3.87 3.42
N ARG A 101 9.80 3.19 4.31
CA ARG A 101 9.37 3.74 5.60
C ARG A 101 10.58 4.02 6.50
N GLY A 102 11.50 3.07 6.63
CA GLY A 102 12.72 3.24 7.43
C GLY A 102 13.56 4.44 6.98
N ILE A 103 13.83 4.57 5.68
CA ILE A 103 14.58 5.71 5.12
C ILE A 103 13.82 7.02 5.34
N ALA A 104 12.52 7.06 5.06
CA ALA A 104 11.70 8.25 5.25
C ALA A 104 11.67 8.69 6.73
N THR A 105 11.51 7.75 7.65
CA THR A 105 11.50 8.00 9.09
C THR A 105 12.86 8.46 9.60
N PHE A 106 13.96 7.88 9.11
CA PHE A 106 15.32 8.33 9.44
C PHE A 106 15.58 9.75 8.95
N LEU A 107 15.26 10.06 7.68
CA LEU A 107 15.41 11.40 7.13
C LEU A 107 14.54 12.41 7.88
N ALA A 108 13.29 12.08 8.14
CA ALA A 108 12.37 12.93 8.90
C ALA A 108 12.85 13.16 10.34
N GLY A 109 13.37 12.12 11.00
CA GLY A 109 13.95 12.23 12.35
C GLY A 109 15.17 13.13 12.37
N SER A 110 16.11 12.94 11.43
CA SER A 110 17.31 13.76 11.32
C SER A 110 16.98 15.24 11.07
N LEU A 111 16.03 15.53 10.19
CA LEU A 111 15.55 16.89 9.93
C LEU A 111 14.75 17.47 11.10
N GLY A 112 14.00 16.65 11.83
CA GLY A 112 13.29 17.06 13.05
C GLY A 112 14.27 17.54 14.13
N VAL A 113 15.34 16.79 14.36
CA VAL A 113 16.44 17.20 15.26
C VAL A 113 17.12 18.47 14.75
N GLY A 114 17.35 18.58 13.43
CA GLY A 114 17.88 19.78 12.79
C GLY A 114 17.00 21.02 13.05
N ALA A 115 15.68 20.89 12.91
CA ALA A 115 14.73 21.96 13.19
C ALA A 115 14.78 22.41 14.66
N HIS A 116 14.92 21.48 15.60
CA HIS A 116 15.14 21.81 17.01
C HIS A 116 16.47 22.53 17.26
N LYS A 117 17.54 22.13 16.57
CA LYS A 117 18.83 22.83 16.68
C LYS A 117 18.74 24.28 16.17
N LEU A 118 17.94 24.53 15.13
CA LEU A 118 17.68 25.89 14.63
C LEU A 118 16.93 26.77 15.65
N VAL A 119 16.02 26.17 16.43
CA VAL A 119 15.36 26.86 17.55
C VAL A 119 16.40 27.26 18.61
N TYR A 120 17.25 26.32 19.02
CA TYR A 120 18.29 26.58 20.04
C TYR A 120 19.22 27.72 19.62
N LEU A 121 19.62 27.77 18.35
CA LEU A 121 20.45 28.85 17.81
C LEU A 121 19.73 30.20 17.75
N SER A 122 18.40 30.22 17.67
CA SER A 122 17.62 31.47 17.67
C SER A 122 17.54 32.15 19.05
N GLY A 123 17.97 31.49 20.13
CA GLY A 123 18.17 32.10 21.45
C GLY A 123 16.92 32.73 22.10
N SER A 124 15.72 32.39 21.62
CA SER A 124 14.46 32.95 22.12
C SER A 124 13.39 31.88 22.17
N ASP A 125 13.08 31.42 23.39
CA ASP A 125 12.09 30.36 23.66
C ASP A 125 10.68 30.75 23.17
N LYS A 126 10.38 32.04 23.13
CA LYS A 126 9.10 32.57 22.60
C LYS A 126 8.93 32.34 21.09
N LEU A 127 10.01 32.15 20.34
CA LEU A 127 9.99 31.93 18.89
C LEU A 127 9.99 30.44 18.50
N GLN A 128 10.19 29.54 19.47
CA GLN A 128 10.21 28.09 19.24
C GLN A 128 9.01 27.56 18.45
N PRO A 129 7.74 27.83 18.82
CA PRO A 129 6.60 27.29 18.08
C PRO A 129 6.47 27.92 16.68
N VAL A 130 6.93 29.16 16.49
CA VAL A 130 6.90 29.86 15.20
C VAL A 130 7.93 29.25 14.25
N VAL A 131 9.15 29.02 14.72
CA VAL A 131 10.23 28.42 13.93
C VAL A 131 9.91 26.96 13.58
N LEU A 132 9.43 26.17 14.55
CA LEU A 132 8.99 24.79 14.30
C LEU A 132 7.79 24.77 13.33
N GLY A 133 6.79 25.62 13.54
CA GLY A 133 5.63 25.74 12.64
C GLY A 133 6.02 26.10 11.21
N LEU A 134 6.94 27.07 11.04
CA LEU A 134 7.45 27.46 9.73
C LEU A 134 8.23 26.31 9.06
N SER A 135 9.03 25.58 9.83
CA SER A 135 9.78 24.41 9.31
C SER A 135 8.84 23.31 8.84
N VAL A 136 7.79 22.98 9.61
CA VAL A 136 6.73 22.03 9.24
C VAL A 136 6.03 22.48 7.98
N PHE A 137 5.63 23.75 7.90
CA PHE A 137 4.98 24.31 6.73
C PHE A 137 5.84 24.18 5.47
N LEU A 138 7.10 24.62 5.53
CA LEU A 138 8.01 24.59 4.38
C LEU A 138 8.29 23.17 3.90
N ILE A 139 8.65 22.26 4.81
CA ILE A 139 8.94 20.87 4.44
C ILE A 139 7.69 20.17 3.92
N ALA A 140 6.53 20.35 4.57
CA ALA A 140 5.29 19.74 4.12
C ALA A 140 4.86 20.30 2.74
N ALA A 141 5.02 21.60 2.49
CA ALA A 141 4.71 22.21 1.21
C ALA A 141 5.62 21.67 0.09
N ILE A 142 6.94 21.64 0.31
CA ILE A 142 7.91 21.10 -0.66
C ILE A 142 7.62 19.63 -0.95
N ALA A 143 7.48 18.81 0.09
CA ALA A 143 7.23 17.40 -0.04
C ALA A 143 5.87 17.11 -0.72
N THR A 144 4.83 17.88 -0.41
CA THR A 144 3.53 17.77 -1.09
C THR A 144 3.63 18.18 -2.56
N PHE A 145 4.40 19.22 -2.87
CA PHE A 145 4.66 19.62 -4.25
C PHE A 145 5.38 18.51 -5.04
N MET A 146 6.37 17.86 -4.44
CA MET A 146 7.06 16.71 -5.03
C MET A 146 6.11 15.56 -5.40
N ARG A 147 4.98 15.39 -4.68
CA ARG A 147 3.97 14.37 -5.00
C ARG A 147 3.17 14.66 -6.28
N PHE A 148 3.14 15.90 -6.75
CA PHE A 148 2.50 16.21 -8.03
C PHE A 148 3.34 15.77 -9.23
N VAL A 149 4.64 15.53 -9.03
CA VAL A 149 5.53 15.05 -10.09
C VAL A 149 5.26 13.55 -10.35
N PRO A 150 4.76 13.14 -11.54
CA PRO A 150 4.33 11.77 -11.78
C PRO A 150 5.44 10.73 -11.56
N LYS A 151 6.68 11.07 -11.93
CA LYS A 151 7.86 10.21 -11.73
C LYS A 151 8.17 9.95 -10.26
N LEU A 152 8.00 10.97 -9.40
CA LEU A 152 8.22 10.85 -7.97
C LEU A 152 7.04 10.16 -7.29
N LYS A 153 5.81 10.49 -7.69
CA LYS A 153 4.59 9.86 -7.19
C LYS A 153 4.59 8.34 -7.41
N ALA A 154 4.94 7.90 -8.61
CA ALA A 154 4.92 6.47 -8.94
C ALA A 154 5.90 5.63 -8.08
N ARG A 155 7.02 6.22 -7.63
CA ARG A 155 8.08 5.48 -6.92
C ARG A 155 8.12 5.75 -5.41
N TYR A 156 7.77 6.97 -4.99
CA TYR A 156 8.07 7.47 -3.65
C TYR A 156 6.86 8.08 -2.94
N ASP A 157 5.63 8.05 -3.50
CA ASP A 157 4.45 8.67 -2.86
C ASP A 157 4.25 8.22 -1.41
N TYR A 158 4.40 6.92 -1.17
CA TYR A 158 4.36 6.33 0.16
C TYR A 158 5.46 6.87 1.09
N GLY A 159 6.71 6.90 0.63
CA GLY A 159 7.83 7.41 1.43
C GLY A 159 7.70 8.90 1.75
N ILE A 160 7.24 9.71 0.78
CA ILE A 160 7.01 11.13 0.96
C ILE A 160 5.90 11.39 1.99
N LEU A 161 4.81 10.63 1.95
CA LEU A 161 3.73 10.70 2.94
C LEU A 161 4.23 10.40 4.36
N ILE A 162 4.97 9.30 4.52
CA ILE A 162 5.54 8.91 5.82
C ILE A 162 6.55 9.96 6.30
N PHE A 163 7.36 10.51 5.40
CA PHE A 163 8.32 11.56 5.72
C PHE A 163 7.63 12.81 6.28
N ILE A 164 6.60 13.33 5.59
CA ILE A 164 5.82 14.49 6.05
C ILE A 164 5.20 14.22 7.42
N LEU A 165 4.54 13.06 7.56
CA LEU A 165 3.87 12.67 8.80
C LEU A 165 4.86 12.59 9.97
N THR A 166 5.99 11.90 9.77
CA THR A 166 7.00 11.69 10.80
C THR A 166 7.67 13.01 11.19
N PHE A 167 8.07 13.83 10.22
CA PHE A 167 8.69 15.12 10.49
C PHE A 167 7.74 16.04 11.26
N SER A 168 6.49 16.13 10.82
CA SER A 168 5.48 16.95 11.50
C SER A 168 5.25 16.49 12.94
N LEU A 169 5.18 15.17 13.17
CA LEU A 169 5.00 14.62 14.51
C LEU A 169 6.20 14.84 15.42
N ILE A 170 7.43 14.69 14.92
CA ILE A 170 8.64 14.92 15.71
C ILE A 170 8.74 16.40 16.07
N SER A 171 8.53 17.31 15.11
CA SER A 171 8.57 18.76 15.35
C SER A 171 7.47 19.24 16.31
N VAL A 172 6.27 18.66 16.26
CA VAL A 172 5.17 19.02 17.20
C VAL A 172 5.35 18.38 18.57
N SER A 173 5.79 17.11 18.63
CA SER A 173 5.97 16.42 19.92
C SER A 173 7.17 16.99 20.68
N GLY A 174 8.26 17.36 19.98
CA GLY A 174 9.43 17.97 20.59
C GLY A 174 9.20 19.38 21.15
N TYR A 175 8.06 20.01 20.87
CA TYR A 175 7.66 21.25 21.55
C TYR A 175 7.15 21.01 22.99
N ARG A 176 6.65 19.80 23.31
CA ARG A 176 5.91 19.52 24.55
C ARG A 176 6.75 18.85 25.64
N ASP A 177 7.87 18.23 25.29
CA ASP A 177 8.73 17.48 26.22
C ASP A 177 10.19 17.92 26.06
N ASP A 178 10.86 18.26 27.16
CA ASP A 178 12.26 18.73 27.15
C ASP A 178 13.27 17.63 26.74
N GLU A 179 12.86 16.35 26.77
CA GLU A 179 13.65 15.18 26.35
C GLU A 179 13.31 14.72 24.91
N VAL A 180 13.38 15.66 23.97
CA VAL A 180 13.05 15.46 22.55
C VAL A 180 13.86 14.33 21.90
N PHE A 181 15.12 14.16 22.29
CA PHE A 181 16.02 13.15 21.73
C PHE A 181 15.56 11.72 22.05
N ASP A 182 15.20 11.45 23.31
CA ASP A 182 14.77 10.11 23.73
C ASP A 182 13.40 9.76 23.15
N MET A 183 12.51 10.74 23.04
CA MET A 183 11.22 10.54 22.38
C MET A 183 11.38 10.25 20.87
N ALA A 184 12.26 10.98 20.18
CA ALA A 184 12.51 10.76 18.76
C ALA A 184 13.16 9.40 18.49
N ILE A 185 14.17 9.03 19.29
CA ILE A 185 14.86 7.73 19.17
C ILE A 185 13.89 6.58 19.44
N THR A 186 13.07 6.67 20.49
CA THR A 186 12.09 5.63 20.83
C THR A 186 11.08 5.40 19.69
N ARG A 187 10.61 6.47 19.04
CA ARG A 187 9.66 6.35 17.92
C ARG A 187 10.30 5.76 16.66
N VAL A 188 11.50 6.22 16.31
CA VAL A 188 12.23 5.71 15.13
C VAL A 188 12.56 4.23 15.31
N THR A 189 13.09 3.84 16.48
CA THR A 189 13.45 2.44 16.78
C THR A 189 12.23 1.54 16.80
N THR A 190 11.11 1.95 17.41
CA THR A 190 9.89 1.15 17.43
C THR A 190 9.29 0.95 16.03
N ILE A 191 9.34 1.97 15.16
CA ILE A 191 8.91 1.85 13.77
C ILE A 191 9.81 0.88 12.99
N LEU A 192 11.13 0.94 13.20
CA LEU A 192 12.07 0.03 12.56
C LEU A 192 11.87 -1.42 13.03
N ILE A 193 11.69 -1.64 14.33
CA ILE A 193 11.42 -2.97 14.91
C ILE A 193 10.08 -3.51 14.40
N GLY A 194 9.02 -2.68 14.37
CA GLY A 194 7.72 -3.07 13.81
C GLY A 194 7.78 -3.42 12.32
N GLY A 195 8.58 -2.68 11.54
CA GLY A 195 8.83 -2.98 10.13
C GLY A 195 9.60 -4.29 9.92
N ALA A 196 10.65 -4.52 10.72
CA ALA A 196 11.44 -5.75 10.68
C ALA A 196 10.59 -6.98 11.07
N ALA A 197 9.76 -6.85 12.12
CA ALA A 197 8.82 -7.89 12.52
C ALA A 197 7.79 -8.19 11.41
N ALA A 198 7.23 -7.16 10.78
CA ALA A 198 6.28 -7.33 9.68
C ALA A 198 6.89 -8.11 8.49
N VAL A 199 8.15 -7.84 8.17
CA VAL A 199 8.92 -8.57 7.15
C VAL A 199 9.15 -10.01 7.58
N LEU A 200 9.62 -10.23 8.81
CA LEU A 200 9.87 -11.56 9.36
C LEU A 200 8.62 -12.44 9.29
N PHE A 201 7.47 -11.95 9.79
CA PHE A 201 6.21 -12.68 9.73
C PHE A 201 5.75 -12.94 8.29
N ASN A 202 5.98 -12.00 7.36
CA ASN A 202 5.65 -12.20 5.95
C ASN A 202 6.48 -13.27 5.25
N VAL A 203 7.74 -13.43 5.66
CA VAL A 203 8.64 -14.46 5.11
C VAL A 203 8.32 -15.82 5.71
N VAL A 204 8.03 -15.87 7.02
CA VAL A 204 7.78 -17.13 7.75
C VAL A 204 6.39 -17.71 7.45
N ILE A 205 5.36 -16.87 7.35
CA ILE A 205 3.98 -17.31 7.11
C ILE A 205 3.69 -17.24 5.61
N CYS A 206 3.69 -18.38 4.92
CA CYS A 206 3.27 -18.53 3.51
C CYS A 206 3.77 -17.40 2.59
N PRO A 207 5.07 -17.41 2.21
CA PRO A 207 5.63 -16.35 1.41
C PRO A 207 5.02 -16.33 0.00
N VAL A 208 4.48 -15.18 -0.40
CA VAL A 208 4.02 -14.93 -1.77
C VAL A 208 5.10 -14.13 -2.48
N TRP A 209 5.81 -14.78 -3.39
CA TRP A 209 6.90 -14.17 -4.17
C TRP A 209 6.39 -13.71 -5.54
N ALA A 210 6.61 -12.45 -5.86
CA ALA A 210 6.26 -11.88 -7.17
C ALA A 210 7.12 -12.43 -8.33
N GLY A 211 8.22 -13.14 -8.02
CA GLY A 211 9.08 -13.78 -9.01
C GLY A 211 8.36 -14.87 -9.78
N GLU A 212 7.52 -15.66 -9.11
CA GLU A 212 6.74 -16.73 -9.74
C GLU A 212 5.77 -16.17 -10.79
N ASP A 213 5.08 -15.08 -10.46
CA ASP A 213 4.18 -14.38 -11.38
C ASP A 213 4.94 -13.79 -12.57
N LEU A 214 6.15 -13.26 -12.34
CA LEU A 214 7.01 -12.76 -13.40
C LEU A 214 7.46 -13.88 -14.34
N HIS A 215 7.87 -15.03 -13.80
CA HIS A 215 8.27 -16.19 -14.61
C HIS A 215 7.13 -16.69 -15.49
N ASN A 216 5.93 -16.84 -14.92
CA ASN A 216 4.74 -17.25 -15.68
C ASN A 216 4.38 -16.23 -16.77
N LEU A 217 4.47 -14.93 -16.47
CA LEU A 217 4.20 -13.88 -17.43
C LEU A 217 5.25 -13.87 -18.57
N VAL A 218 6.52 -14.05 -18.24
CA VAL A 218 7.61 -14.14 -19.24
C VAL A 218 7.41 -15.37 -20.12
N ALA A 219 7.14 -16.55 -19.55
CA ALA A 219 6.90 -17.77 -20.31
C ALA A 219 5.73 -17.61 -21.29
N THR A 220 4.60 -17.06 -20.82
CA THR A 220 3.42 -16.81 -21.66
C THR A 220 3.70 -15.82 -22.80
N ASN A 221 4.48 -14.77 -22.54
CA ASN A 221 4.85 -13.82 -23.60
C ASN A 221 5.79 -14.44 -24.63
N ILE A 222 6.73 -15.29 -24.20
CA ILE A 222 7.63 -16.03 -25.12
C ILE A 222 6.81 -17.00 -25.99
N GLU A 223 5.85 -17.72 -25.41
CA GLU A 223 4.96 -18.62 -26.15
C GLU A 223 4.13 -17.86 -27.20
N LYS A 224 3.54 -16.72 -26.84
CA LYS A 224 2.80 -15.86 -27.78
C LYS A 224 3.67 -15.33 -28.90
N LEU A 225 4.91 -14.94 -28.60
CA LEU A 225 5.89 -14.54 -29.61
C LEU A 225 6.21 -15.71 -30.56
N GLY A 226 6.36 -16.93 -30.03
CA GLY A 226 6.53 -18.15 -30.82
C GLY A 226 5.37 -18.39 -31.79
N ILE A 227 4.13 -18.34 -31.30
CA ILE A 227 2.92 -18.52 -32.11
C ILE A 227 2.82 -17.43 -33.20
N SER A 228 3.17 -16.18 -32.86
CA SER A 228 3.16 -15.08 -33.84
C SER A 228 4.20 -15.27 -34.95
N LEU A 229 5.37 -15.82 -34.62
CA LEU A 229 6.45 -16.08 -35.58
C LEU A 229 6.16 -17.30 -36.47
N GLU A 230 5.50 -18.32 -35.93
CA GLU A 230 5.06 -19.47 -36.71
C GLU A 230 3.96 -19.07 -37.72
N GLY A 231 3.01 -18.23 -37.30
CA GLY A 231 1.97 -17.68 -38.16
C GLY A 231 2.53 -16.85 -39.33
N THR A 232 3.54 -16.00 -39.10
CA THR A 232 4.20 -15.25 -40.17
C THR A 232 4.99 -16.15 -41.11
N SER A 233 5.68 -17.16 -40.58
CA SER A 233 6.39 -18.17 -41.39
C SER A 233 5.42 -18.95 -42.28
N PHE A 234 4.25 -19.35 -41.76
CA PHE A 234 3.21 -20.03 -42.54
C PHE A 234 2.61 -19.13 -43.63
N LEU A 235 2.34 -17.86 -43.32
CA LEU A 235 1.87 -16.87 -44.30
C LEU A 235 2.86 -16.65 -45.44
N THR A 236 4.17 -16.54 -45.14
CA THR A 236 5.20 -16.41 -46.19
C THR A 236 5.34 -17.66 -47.06
N LEU A 237 5.09 -18.86 -46.51
CA LEU A 237 5.06 -20.09 -47.30
C LEU A 237 3.86 -20.15 -48.25
N ILE A 238 2.67 -19.74 -47.78
CA ILE A 238 1.48 -19.62 -48.63
C ILE A 238 1.70 -18.60 -49.73
N ASP A 239 2.22 -17.42 -49.40
CA ASP A 239 2.50 -16.37 -50.40
C ASP A 239 3.49 -16.85 -51.46
N ARG A 240 4.57 -17.54 -51.04
CA ARG A 240 5.54 -18.15 -51.97
C ARG A 240 4.89 -19.23 -52.86
N HIS A 241 3.97 -20.03 -52.32
CA HIS A 241 3.28 -21.06 -53.10
C HIS A 241 2.31 -20.44 -54.12
N ILE A 242 1.54 -19.43 -53.72
CA ILE A 242 0.63 -18.68 -54.60
C ILE A 242 1.42 -17.99 -55.72
N ASN A 243 2.52 -17.30 -55.40
CA ASN A 243 3.36 -16.62 -56.39
C ASN A 243 3.99 -17.59 -57.39
N ASN A 244 4.39 -18.79 -56.96
CA ASN A 244 4.90 -19.84 -57.86
C ASN A 244 3.82 -20.43 -58.78
N VAL A 245 2.56 -20.48 -58.34
CA VAL A 245 1.45 -21.04 -59.13
C VAL A 245 0.90 -20.00 -60.12
N LEU A 246 0.88 -18.70 -59.76
CA LEU A 246 0.31 -17.64 -60.59
C LEU A 246 1.32 -16.87 -61.47
N HIS A 247 2.63 -17.13 -61.40
CA HIS A 247 3.67 -16.39 -62.13
C HIS A 247 3.56 -14.84 -62.00
N LEU A 248 3.04 -14.35 -60.88
CA LEU A 248 2.95 -12.92 -60.59
C LEU A 248 4.24 -12.44 -59.91
N PRO A 249 4.80 -11.27 -60.27
CA PRO A 249 5.99 -10.74 -59.62
C PRO A 249 5.66 -10.36 -58.18
N PHE A 250 6.56 -10.74 -57.25
CA PHE A 250 6.50 -10.47 -55.80
C PHE A 250 5.85 -9.12 -55.47
N MET A 251 4.61 -9.14 -55.01
CA MET A 251 3.98 -7.97 -54.41
C MET A 251 4.12 -8.11 -52.89
N VAL A 252 5.20 -7.54 -52.38
CA VAL A 252 5.50 -7.40 -50.96
C VAL A 252 4.30 -6.72 -50.28
N PHE A 253 3.58 -7.46 -49.45
CA PHE A 253 2.71 -6.84 -48.45
C PHE A 253 3.64 -6.21 -47.39
N ASP A 254 4.01 -4.95 -47.62
CA ASP A 254 4.59 -4.08 -46.60
C ASP A 254 3.50 -3.82 -45.56
N ILE A 255 3.62 -4.48 -44.42
CA ILE A 255 2.81 -4.21 -43.23
C ILE A 255 3.53 -3.13 -42.42
N TYR A 256 2.97 -1.92 -42.43
CA TYR A 256 3.22 -0.86 -41.44
C TYR A 256 2.41 -1.12 -40.16
#